data_AF-A0A1Q5TNB6-F1
#
_entry.id   AF-A0A1Q5TNB6-F1
#
_cell.length_a   1.000
_cell.length_b   1.000
_cell.length_c   1.000
_cell.angle_alpha   90.00
_cell.angle_beta   90.00
_cell.angle_gamma   90.00
#
_symmetry.space_group_name_H-M   'P 1'
#
loop_
_entity.id
_entity.type
_entity.pdbx_description
1 polymer ?
#
loop_
_entity_poly.entity_id
_entity_poly.type
_entity_poly.pdbx_seq_one_letter_code
_entity_poly.pdbx_strand_id
1 'polypeptide(L)'
;MNSVNDKRQRRYNFLATLFLYFISFVSIYCGYVWVAYGIIFLGGFIGLIPEWGNIKNILNKYFKKFYQLIILSISYIISIKCLNYSFEIESDYLIYSPWLISIIFQISLFFSFLIVWVFISSIISVLIYFLSQFLPGSWIEKINNYPFVRLSNNSISILIITLPLIVPLYYICNPLLNIALRIDAYATSDCGEIKPNTAYLRRNDKECYIFSPWFSLEKPKIILSIKDK
;
A
#
# COMPACT_ATOMS: atom_id res chain seq x y z
N MET A 1 40.42 -5.84 -12.51
CA MET A 1 39.67 -6.96 -13.12
C MET A 1 38.18 -6.96 -12.75
N ASN A 2 37.77 -6.58 -11.53
CA ASN A 2 36.35 -6.48 -11.12
C ASN A 2 35.54 -5.35 -11.81
N SER A 3 36.18 -4.26 -12.27
CA SER A 3 35.47 -3.11 -12.88
C SER A 3 34.99 -3.35 -14.32
N VAL A 4 35.66 -4.23 -15.07
CA VAL A 4 35.30 -4.54 -16.47
C VAL A 4 34.09 -5.48 -16.53
N ASN A 5 34.01 -6.45 -15.61
CA ASN A 5 32.85 -7.33 -15.47
C ASN A 5 31.60 -6.55 -15.03
N ASP A 6 31.74 -5.58 -14.12
CA ASP A 6 30.62 -4.74 -13.66
C ASP A 6 30.05 -3.84 -14.79
N LYS A 7 30.92 -3.22 -15.60
CA LYS A 7 30.47 -2.42 -16.76
C LYS A 7 29.77 -3.27 -17.84
N ARG A 8 30.26 -4.47 -18.12
CA ARG A 8 29.65 -5.40 -19.09
C ARG A 8 28.31 -5.95 -18.57
N GLN A 9 28.23 -6.27 -17.28
CA GLN A 9 27.00 -6.71 -16.62
C GLN A 9 25.91 -5.62 -16.64
N ARG A 10 26.27 -4.36 -16.34
CA ARG A 10 25.32 -3.23 -16.42
C ARG A 10 24.77 -3.02 -17.83
N ARG A 11 25.60 -3.13 -18.87
CA ARG A 11 25.15 -3.02 -20.26
C ARG A 11 24.21 -4.16 -20.65
N TYR A 12 24.52 -5.39 -20.24
CA TYR A 12 23.66 -6.55 -20.47
C TYR A 12 22.31 -6.39 -19.77
N ASN A 13 22.31 -5.98 -18.49
CA ASN A 13 21.10 -5.72 -17.74
C ASN A 13 20.27 -4.59 -18.38
N PHE A 14 20.92 -3.50 -18.83
CA PHE A 14 20.24 -2.40 -19.51
C PHE A 14 19.56 -2.86 -20.82
N LEU A 15 20.28 -3.60 -21.67
CA LEU A 15 19.74 -4.16 -22.91
C LEU A 15 18.61 -5.16 -22.65
N ALA A 16 18.77 -6.03 -21.65
CA ALA A 16 17.74 -6.98 -21.23
C ALA A 16 16.47 -6.26 -20.76
N THR A 17 16.60 -5.21 -19.96
CA THR A 17 15.47 -4.39 -19.51
C THR A 17 14.77 -3.69 -20.67
N LEU A 18 15.53 -3.15 -21.63
CA LEU A 18 14.99 -2.51 -22.84
C LEU A 18 14.19 -3.50 -23.70
N PHE A 19 14.73 -4.72 -23.86
CA PHE A 19 14.06 -5.80 -24.57
C PHE A 19 12.77 -6.27 -23.86
N LEU A 20 12.81 -6.38 -22.53
CA LEU A 20 11.62 -6.71 -21.72
C LEU A 20 10.53 -5.64 -21.86
N TYR A 21 10.89 -4.34 -21.86
CA TYR A 21 9.93 -3.26 -22.11
C TYR A 21 9.35 -3.30 -23.52
N PHE A 22 10.17 -3.62 -24.53
CA PHE A 22 9.70 -3.78 -25.90
C PHE A 22 8.67 -4.92 -26.03
N ILE A 23 8.96 -6.11 -25.49
CA ILE A 23 8.01 -7.23 -25.49
C ILE A 23 6.72 -6.85 -24.73
N SER A 24 6.86 -6.13 -23.62
CA SER A 24 5.71 -5.67 -22.83
C SER A 24 4.83 -4.72 -23.64
N PHE A 25 5.44 -3.79 -24.38
CA PHE A 25 4.72 -2.86 -25.26
C PHE A 25 3.97 -3.60 -26.38
N VAL A 26 4.64 -4.54 -27.06
CA VAL A 26 4.00 -5.39 -28.09
C VAL A 26 2.86 -6.20 -27.50
N SER A 27 3.02 -6.73 -26.29
CA SER A 27 1.99 -7.49 -25.59
C SER A 27 0.77 -6.63 -25.26
N ILE A 28 0.95 -5.38 -24.84
CA ILE A 28 -0.15 -4.42 -24.65
C ILE A 28 -0.86 -4.13 -25.97
N TYR A 29 -0.10 -3.88 -27.04
CA TYR A 29 -0.65 -3.59 -28.37
C TYR A 29 -1.52 -4.75 -28.90
N CYS A 30 -1.13 -6.00 -28.61
CA CYS A 30 -1.89 -7.20 -28.96
C CYS A 30 -3.01 -7.56 -27.96
N GLY A 31 -3.28 -6.75 -26.93
CA GLY A 31 -4.34 -6.97 -25.94
C GLY A 31 -3.96 -7.92 -24.78
N TYR A 32 -2.73 -8.42 -24.72
CA TYR A 32 -2.22 -9.29 -23.65
C TYR A 32 -1.70 -8.49 -22.44
N VAL A 33 -2.58 -7.69 -21.83
CA VAL A 33 -2.24 -6.78 -20.72
C VAL A 33 -1.61 -7.52 -19.53
N TRP A 34 -2.14 -8.69 -19.17
CA TRP A 34 -1.62 -9.50 -18.06
C TRP A 34 -0.21 -10.05 -18.31
N VAL A 35 0.09 -10.42 -19.56
CA VAL A 35 1.42 -10.92 -19.95
C VAL A 35 2.43 -9.78 -19.90
N ALA A 36 2.09 -8.62 -20.47
CA ALA A 36 2.90 -7.41 -20.37
C ALA A 36 3.21 -7.06 -18.91
N TYR A 37 2.18 -7.17 -18.07
CA TYR A 37 2.29 -6.88 -16.65
C TYR A 37 3.25 -7.82 -15.92
N GLY A 38 3.15 -9.13 -16.16
CA GLY A 38 4.07 -10.12 -15.60
C GLY A 38 5.52 -9.89 -16.03
N ILE A 39 5.74 -9.50 -17.30
CA ILE A 39 7.07 -9.19 -17.83
C ILE A 39 7.66 -7.95 -17.15
N ILE A 40 6.87 -6.87 -17.03
CA ILE A 40 7.27 -5.63 -16.36
C ILE A 40 7.57 -5.89 -14.87
N PHE A 41 6.75 -6.68 -14.19
CA PHE A 41 6.96 -7.07 -12.79
C PHE A 41 8.27 -7.84 -12.59
N LEU A 42 8.54 -8.86 -13.41
CA LEU A 42 9.78 -9.65 -13.35
C LEU A 42 11.01 -8.79 -13.67
N GLY A 43 10.91 -7.91 -14.67
CA GLY A 43 11.97 -6.96 -15.02
C GLY A 43 12.31 -6.02 -13.87
N GLY A 44 11.28 -5.47 -13.20
CA GLY A 44 11.45 -4.66 -12.00
C GLY A 44 12.14 -5.43 -10.87
N PHE A 45 11.74 -6.68 -10.64
CA PHE A 45 12.33 -7.53 -9.59
C PHE A 45 13.82 -7.78 -9.84
N ILE A 46 14.19 -8.15 -11.07
CA ILE A 46 15.59 -8.36 -11.47
C ILE A 46 16.42 -7.08 -11.26
N GLY A 47 15.85 -5.90 -11.57
CA GLY A 47 16.50 -4.61 -11.37
C GLY A 47 16.81 -4.27 -9.90
N LEU A 48 16.08 -4.85 -8.94
CA LEU A 48 16.28 -4.61 -7.51
C LEU A 48 17.20 -5.61 -6.81
N ILE A 49 17.48 -6.78 -7.41
CA ILE A 49 18.37 -7.79 -6.82
C ILE A 49 19.73 -7.19 -6.36
N PRO A 50 20.41 -6.34 -7.17
CA PRO A 50 21.69 -5.74 -6.76
C PRO A 50 21.59 -4.78 -5.56
N GLU A 51 20.39 -4.26 -5.27
CA GLU A 51 20.13 -3.32 -4.18
C GLU A 51 19.55 -3.97 -2.93
N TRP A 52 19.28 -5.28 -2.96
CA TRP A 52 18.55 -5.97 -1.89
C TRP A 52 19.16 -5.78 -0.50
N GLY A 53 20.50 -5.79 -0.41
CA GLY A 53 21.21 -5.53 0.85
C GLY A 53 20.96 -4.12 1.41
N ASN A 54 20.95 -3.10 0.56
CA ASN A 54 20.68 -1.71 0.94
C ASN A 54 19.21 -1.53 1.37
N ILE A 55 18.28 -2.13 0.60
CA ILE A 55 16.85 -2.12 0.91
C ILE A 55 16.60 -2.76 2.28
N LYS A 56 17.18 -3.95 2.55
CA LYS A 56 17.05 -4.64 3.83
C LYS A 56 17.54 -3.79 5.00
N ASN A 57 18.65 -3.07 4.82
CA ASN A 57 19.20 -2.21 5.85
C ASN A 57 18.29 -1.00 6.16
N ILE A 58 17.74 -0.36 5.11
CA ILE A 58 16.78 0.74 5.26
C ILE A 58 15.51 0.26 5.97
N LEU A 59 14.98 -0.90 5.57
CA LEU A 59 13.80 -1.49 6.17
C LEU A 59 14.01 -1.76 7.67
N ASN A 60 15.14 -2.35 8.04
CA ASN A 60 15.42 -2.66 9.45
C ASN A 60 15.64 -1.42 10.30
N LYS A 61 16.35 -0.41 9.78
CA LYS A 61 16.80 0.74 10.58
C LYS A 61 15.74 1.83 10.71
N TYR A 62 15.02 2.13 9.64
CA TYR A 62 14.12 3.29 9.56
C TYR A 62 12.66 2.88 9.41
N PHE A 63 12.37 1.89 8.55
CA PHE A 63 10.99 1.55 8.21
C PHE A 63 10.20 1.03 9.41
N LYS A 64 10.80 0.20 10.28
CA LYS A 64 10.09 -0.34 11.46
C LYS A 64 9.53 0.76 12.37
N LYS A 65 10.35 1.76 12.72
CA LYS A 65 9.93 2.89 13.57
C LYS A 65 8.92 3.78 12.85
N PHE A 66 9.16 4.05 11.58
CA PHE A 66 8.26 4.84 10.74
C PHE A 66 6.88 4.19 10.61
N TYR A 67 6.83 2.89 10.37
CA TYR A 67 5.61 2.11 10.26
C TYR A 67 4.82 2.14 11.57
N GLN A 68 5.48 1.87 12.72
CA GLN A 68 4.82 1.85 14.02
C GLN A 68 4.28 3.23 14.45
N LEU A 69 5.03 4.31 14.20
CA LEU A 69 4.67 5.62 14.73
C LEU A 69 3.77 6.42 13.80
N ILE A 70 4.02 6.35 12.49
CA ILE A 70 3.35 7.19 11.50
C ILE A 70 2.28 6.39 10.77
N ILE A 71 2.64 5.27 10.14
CA ILE A 71 1.69 4.51 9.30
C ILE A 71 0.55 3.96 10.17
N LEU A 72 0.87 3.31 11.30
CA LEU A 72 -0.14 2.73 12.18
C LEU A 72 -1.05 3.79 12.79
N SER A 73 -0.49 4.84 13.41
CA SER A 73 -1.27 5.90 14.04
C SER A 73 -2.19 6.63 13.06
N ILE A 74 -1.66 7.05 11.90
CA ILE A 74 -2.45 7.78 10.90
C ILE A 74 -3.51 6.86 10.30
N SER A 75 -3.17 5.61 9.99
CA SER A 75 -4.14 4.65 9.45
C SER A 75 -5.32 4.41 10.40
N TYR A 76 -5.06 4.35 11.70
CA TYR A 76 -6.08 4.19 12.71
C TYR A 76 -7.01 5.41 12.79
N ILE A 77 -6.44 6.62 12.82
CA ILE A 77 -7.23 7.88 12.81
C ILE A 77 -8.11 7.95 11.55
N ILE A 78 -7.54 7.64 10.38
CA ILE A 78 -8.30 7.62 9.13
C ILE A 78 -9.42 6.57 9.18
N SER A 79 -9.15 5.39 9.74
CA SER A 79 -10.16 4.32 9.86
C SER A 79 -11.37 4.73 10.71
N ILE A 80 -11.14 5.40 11.86
CA ILE A 80 -12.22 5.92 12.70
C ILE A 80 -13.05 6.94 11.92
N LYS A 81 -12.39 7.91 11.28
CA LYS A 81 -13.08 8.96 10.52
C LYS A 81 -13.86 8.39 9.34
N CYS A 82 -13.32 7.39 8.66
CA CYS A 82 -13.99 6.71 7.55
C CYS A 82 -15.24 5.96 8.02
N LEU A 83 -15.16 5.20 9.12
CA LEU A 83 -16.30 4.47 9.68
C LEU A 83 -17.38 5.41 10.20
N ASN A 84 -16.98 6.47 10.93
CA ASN A 84 -17.90 7.49 11.42
C ASN A 84 -18.60 8.20 10.25
N TYR A 85 -17.86 8.64 9.22
CA TYR A 85 -18.47 9.31 8.06
C TYR A 85 -19.39 8.40 7.24
N SER A 86 -19.01 7.13 7.05
CA SER A 86 -19.74 6.23 6.14
C SER A 86 -20.98 5.60 6.77
N PHE A 87 -20.97 5.40 8.09
CA PHE A 87 -22.03 4.71 8.83
C PHE A 87 -22.67 5.56 9.92
N GLU A 88 -22.19 6.81 10.11
CA GLU A 88 -22.70 7.75 11.10
C GLU A 88 -22.72 7.18 12.54
N ILE A 89 -21.71 6.36 12.86
CA ILE A 89 -21.52 5.74 14.17
C ILE A 89 -20.55 6.61 14.99
N GLU A 90 -20.92 6.92 16.23
CA GLU A 90 -20.01 7.60 17.17
C GLU A 90 -18.78 6.74 17.47
N SER A 91 -17.61 7.37 17.60
CA SER A 91 -16.33 6.67 17.74
C SER A 91 -16.26 5.75 18.95
N ASP A 92 -17.01 6.07 20.00
CA ASP A 92 -16.93 5.40 21.30
C ASP A 92 -17.58 4.00 21.26
N TYR A 93 -18.39 3.74 20.24
CA TYR A 93 -19.02 2.43 20.01
C TYR A 93 -18.22 1.51 19.08
N LEU A 94 -17.09 1.98 18.55
CA LEU A 94 -16.22 1.23 17.64
C LEU A 94 -14.94 0.78 18.37
N ILE A 95 -14.84 -0.52 18.66
CA ILE A 95 -13.72 -1.07 19.45
C ILE A 95 -12.71 -1.77 18.53
N TYR A 96 -13.18 -2.73 17.73
CA TYR A 96 -12.36 -3.60 16.88
C TYR A 96 -12.40 -3.20 15.41
N SER A 97 -13.51 -2.62 14.93
CA SER A 97 -13.65 -2.23 13.52
C SER A 97 -12.53 -1.30 13.04
N PRO A 98 -12.15 -0.24 13.79
CA PRO A 98 -11.10 0.67 13.32
C PRO A 98 -9.76 -0.04 13.13
N TRP A 99 -9.42 -0.98 14.02
CA TRP A 99 -8.18 -1.76 13.89
C TRP A 99 -8.15 -2.60 12.60
N LEU A 100 -9.24 -3.29 12.27
CA LEU A 100 -9.32 -4.10 11.05
C LEU A 100 -9.23 -3.24 9.79
N ILE A 101 -9.96 -2.13 9.77
CA ILE A 101 -9.99 -1.22 8.62
C ILE A 101 -8.67 -0.45 8.47
N SER A 102 -7.98 -0.19 9.58
CA SER A 102 -6.66 0.44 9.55
C SER A 102 -5.68 -0.34 8.67
N ILE A 103 -5.79 -1.67 8.56
CA ILE A 103 -4.90 -2.50 7.73
C ILE A 103 -4.92 -2.04 6.26
N ILE A 104 -6.10 -1.79 5.68
CA ILE A 104 -6.20 -1.28 4.30
C ILE A 104 -5.52 0.08 4.19
N PHE A 105 -5.78 0.98 5.14
CA PHE A 105 -5.19 2.32 5.14
C PHE A 105 -3.67 2.29 5.39
N GLN A 106 -3.13 1.34 6.16
CA GLN A 106 -1.70 1.15 6.33
C GLN A 106 -1.04 0.80 5.00
N ILE A 107 -1.65 -0.13 4.26
CA ILE A 107 -1.15 -0.53 2.95
C ILE A 107 -1.24 0.67 1.99
N SER A 108 -2.38 1.37 1.94
CA SER A 108 -2.54 2.56 1.11
C SER A 108 -1.52 3.66 1.43
N LEU A 109 -1.30 3.96 2.71
CA LEU A 109 -0.31 4.96 3.13
C LEU A 109 1.11 4.54 2.78
N PHE A 110 1.45 3.26 2.98
CA PHE A 110 2.73 2.71 2.57
C PHE A 110 2.97 2.93 1.07
N PHE A 111 1.95 2.67 0.25
CA PHE A 111 1.99 2.96 -1.18
C PHE A 111 2.19 4.43 -1.51
N SER A 112 1.45 5.32 -0.86
CA SER A 112 1.63 6.76 -1.03
C SER A 112 3.05 7.20 -0.70
N PHE A 113 3.65 6.65 0.38
CA PHE A 113 5.05 6.93 0.72
C PHE A 113 6.04 6.40 -0.31
N LEU A 114 5.80 5.21 -0.87
CA LEU A 114 6.63 4.69 -1.96
C LEU A 114 6.57 5.56 -3.21
N ILE A 115 5.38 6.05 -3.59
CA ILE A 115 5.22 6.96 -4.74
C ILE A 115 6.00 8.26 -4.51
N VAL A 116 5.85 8.88 -3.32
CA VAL A 116 6.59 10.09 -2.94
C VAL A 116 8.09 9.83 -2.97
N TRP A 117 8.54 8.69 -2.46
CA TRP A 117 9.94 8.28 -2.48
C TRP A 117 10.50 8.17 -3.90
N VAL A 118 9.76 7.54 -4.82
CA VAL A 118 10.17 7.42 -6.24
C VAL A 118 10.21 8.78 -6.91
N PHE A 119 9.25 9.65 -6.62
CA PHE A 119 9.22 11.00 -7.18
C PHE A 119 10.43 11.82 -6.72
N ILE A 120 10.72 11.85 -5.42
CA ILE A 120 11.90 12.52 -4.86
C ILE A 120 13.18 11.92 -5.44
N SER A 121 13.27 10.59 -5.51
CA SER A 121 14.42 9.87 -6.10
C SER A 121 14.63 10.27 -7.56
N SER A 122 13.56 10.36 -8.34
CA SER A 122 13.63 10.76 -9.75
C SER A 122 14.14 12.20 -9.92
N ILE A 123 13.68 13.13 -9.07
CA ILE A 123 14.19 14.51 -9.05
C ILE A 123 15.68 14.53 -8.73
N ILE A 124 16.11 13.78 -7.72
CA ILE A 124 17.53 13.67 -7.34
C ILE A 124 18.36 13.11 -8.51
N SER A 125 17.88 12.05 -9.15
CA SER A 125 18.57 11.44 -10.30
C SER A 125 18.69 12.43 -11.47
N VAL A 126 17.66 13.22 -11.75
CA VAL A 126 17.70 14.28 -12.77
C VAL A 126 18.68 15.39 -12.39
N LEU A 127 18.68 15.85 -11.13
CA LEU A 127 19.63 16.85 -10.64
C LEU A 127 21.09 16.37 -10.76
N ILE A 128 21.35 15.13 -10.39
CA ILE A 128 22.67 14.51 -10.53
C ILE A 128 23.07 14.43 -12.01
N TYR A 129 22.14 14.07 -12.90
CA TYR A 129 22.40 14.05 -14.34
C TYR A 129 22.80 15.43 -14.87
N PHE A 130 22.09 16.49 -14.49
CA PHE A 130 22.45 17.86 -14.88
C PHE A 130 23.82 18.28 -14.33
N LEU A 131 24.08 18.03 -13.05
CA LEU A 131 25.37 18.35 -12.41
C LEU A 131 26.53 17.56 -13.05
N SER A 132 26.28 16.34 -13.50
CA SER A 132 27.30 15.48 -14.11
C SER A 132 27.88 16.05 -15.41
N GLN A 133 27.13 16.89 -16.13
CA GLN A 133 27.61 17.58 -17.35
C GLN A 133 28.77 18.56 -17.05
N PHE A 134 28.91 19.01 -15.81
CA PHE A 134 29.91 19.98 -15.39
C PHE A 134 31.06 19.37 -14.58
N LEU A 135 31.07 18.04 -14.39
CA LEU A 135 32.01 17.33 -13.52
C LEU A 135 32.98 16.44 -14.31
N PRO A 136 34.20 16.19 -13.79
CA PRO A 136 35.12 15.22 -14.39
C PRO A 136 34.56 13.79 -14.30
N GLY A 137 34.80 12.96 -15.32
CA GLY A 137 34.27 11.59 -15.40
C GLY A 137 34.57 10.68 -14.20
N SER A 138 35.72 10.86 -13.53
CA SER A 138 36.09 10.12 -12.32
C SER A 138 35.19 10.44 -11.12
N TRP A 139 34.70 11.68 -11.02
CA TRP A 139 33.76 12.09 -9.99
C TRP A 139 32.35 11.56 -10.27
N ILE A 140 31.95 11.53 -11.54
CA ILE A 140 30.67 10.97 -11.98
C ILE A 140 30.58 9.48 -11.63
N GLU A 141 31.63 8.69 -11.89
CA GLU A 141 31.67 7.28 -11.50
C GLU A 141 31.55 7.09 -9.98
N LYS A 142 32.20 7.96 -9.19
CA LYS A 142 32.13 7.91 -7.73
C LYS A 142 30.72 8.23 -7.21
N ILE A 143 30.05 9.23 -7.80
CA ILE A 143 28.68 9.62 -7.44
C ILE A 143 27.68 8.52 -7.83
N ASN A 144 27.77 7.99 -9.04
CA ASN A 144 26.85 6.94 -9.54
C ASN A 144 26.98 5.60 -8.80
N ASN A 145 28.15 5.31 -8.24
CA ASN A 145 28.36 4.11 -7.43
C ASN A 145 27.98 4.31 -5.96
N TYR A 146 27.59 5.51 -5.54
CA TYR A 146 27.15 5.75 -4.17
C TYR A 146 25.82 5.01 -3.91
N PRO A 147 25.67 4.25 -2.81
CA PRO A 147 24.51 3.37 -2.58
C PRO A 147 23.15 4.07 -2.69
N PHE A 148 23.06 5.30 -2.20
CA PHE A 148 21.83 6.09 -2.26
C PHE A 148 21.47 6.49 -3.70
N VAL A 149 22.44 6.91 -4.50
CA VAL A 149 22.22 7.29 -5.92
C VAL A 149 21.84 6.07 -6.75
N ARG A 150 22.49 4.94 -6.50
CA ARG A 150 22.21 3.67 -7.17
C ARG A 150 20.78 3.17 -6.87
N LEU A 151 20.35 3.25 -5.61
CA LEU A 151 18.98 2.95 -5.21
C LEU A 151 17.97 3.96 -5.79
N SER A 152 18.31 5.24 -5.80
CA SER A 152 17.48 6.32 -6.38
C SER A 152 17.20 6.07 -7.87
N ASN A 153 18.23 5.69 -8.63
CA ASN A 153 18.11 5.38 -10.06
C ASN A 153 17.23 4.14 -10.32
N ASN A 154 17.22 3.18 -9.39
CA ASN A 154 16.41 1.96 -9.50
C ASN A 154 15.02 2.08 -8.84
N SER A 155 14.69 3.24 -8.26
CA SER A 155 13.48 3.45 -7.46
C SER A 155 12.19 3.17 -8.23
N ILE A 156 12.15 3.43 -9.55
CA ILE A 156 10.98 3.14 -10.39
C ILE A 156 10.63 1.65 -10.45
N SER A 157 11.62 0.77 -10.30
CA SER A 157 11.41 -0.67 -10.24
C SER A 157 10.62 -1.07 -8.98
N ILE A 158 10.78 -0.33 -7.88
CA ILE A 158 10.03 -0.54 -6.63
C ILE A 158 8.54 -0.26 -6.86
N LEU A 159 8.21 0.81 -7.58
CA LEU A 159 6.82 1.16 -7.89
C LEU A 159 6.18 0.12 -8.82
N ILE A 160 6.91 -0.31 -9.84
CA ILE A 160 6.45 -1.33 -10.79
C ILE A 160 6.07 -2.64 -10.09
N ILE A 161 6.91 -3.11 -9.16
CA ILE A 161 6.66 -4.37 -8.42
C ILE A 161 5.46 -4.23 -7.48
N THR A 162 5.20 -3.04 -6.96
CA THR A 162 4.22 -2.83 -5.90
C THR A 162 2.85 -2.42 -6.44
N LEU A 163 2.78 -1.88 -7.65
CA LEU A 163 1.54 -1.55 -8.37
C LEU A 163 0.45 -2.66 -8.41
N PRO A 164 0.76 -3.98 -8.46
CA PRO A 164 -0.26 -5.03 -8.55
C PRO A 164 -1.13 -5.11 -7.30
N LEU A 165 -0.58 -4.64 -6.18
CA LEU A 165 -1.19 -4.77 -4.87
C LEU A 165 -2.27 -3.71 -4.65
N ILE A 166 -2.34 -2.66 -5.48
CA ILE A 166 -3.34 -1.58 -5.34
C ILE A 166 -4.73 -2.04 -5.81
N VAL A 167 -4.79 -2.79 -6.91
CA VAL A 167 -6.06 -3.19 -7.53
C VAL A 167 -6.91 -4.07 -6.59
N PRO A 168 -6.38 -5.11 -5.93
CA PRO A 168 -7.15 -5.92 -4.98
C PRO A 168 -7.70 -5.13 -3.80
N LEU A 169 -6.95 -4.13 -3.30
CA LEU A 169 -7.37 -3.33 -2.15
C LEU A 169 -8.66 -2.56 -2.43
N TYR A 170 -8.81 -2.04 -3.65
CA TYR A 170 -10.02 -1.34 -4.07
C TYR A 170 -11.25 -2.26 -4.00
N TYR A 171 -11.13 -3.49 -4.53
CA TYR A 171 -12.23 -4.45 -4.55
C TYR A 171 -12.60 -4.99 -3.15
N ILE A 172 -11.64 -5.06 -2.23
CA ILE A 172 -11.84 -5.62 -0.90
C ILE A 172 -12.32 -4.58 0.13
N CYS A 173 -12.22 -3.27 -0.17
CA CYS A 173 -12.51 -2.21 0.78
C CYS A 173 -13.94 -2.25 1.34
N ASN A 174 -14.96 -2.22 0.47
CA ASN A 174 -16.37 -2.26 0.88
C ASN A 174 -16.76 -3.53 1.66
N PRO A 175 -16.45 -4.75 1.20
CA PRO A 175 -16.77 -5.94 1.98
C PRO A 175 -16.04 -5.97 3.33
N LEU A 176 -14.80 -5.48 3.41
CA LEU A 176 -14.07 -5.41 4.67
C LEU A 176 -14.73 -4.45 5.67
N LEU A 177 -15.21 -3.28 5.22
CA LEU A 177 -15.97 -2.34 6.06
C LEU A 177 -17.19 -3.00 6.71
N ASN A 178 -17.97 -3.74 5.90
CA ASN A 178 -19.15 -4.45 6.38
C ASN A 178 -18.81 -5.57 7.37
N ILE A 179 -17.73 -6.31 7.13
CA ILE A 179 -17.27 -7.38 8.03
C ILE A 179 -16.78 -6.79 9.36
N ALA A 180 -15.99 -5.71 9.31
CA ALA A 180 -15.46 -5.06 10.49
C ALA A 180 -16.58 -4.63 11.45
N LEU A 181 -17.60 -3.95 10.94
CA LEU A 181 -18.76 -3.52 11.75
C LEU A 181 -19.50 -4.68 12.42
N ARG A 182 -19.58 -5.84 11.77
CA ARG A 182 -20.25 -7.01 12.34
C ARG A 182 -19.49 -7.64 13.48
N ILE A 183 -18.16 -7.52 13.46
CA ILE A 183 -17.32 -7.98 14.57
C ILE A 183 -17.59 -7.13 15.80
N ASP A 184 -17.68 -5.80 15.65
CA ASP A 184 -18.10 -4.94 16.76
C ASP A 184 -19.53 -5.24 17.20
N ALA A 185 -20.47 -5.36 16.26
CA ALA A 185 -21.87 -5.67 16.57
C ALA A 185 -22.02 -6.99 17.36
N TYR A 186 -21.25 -8.01 16.99
CA TYR A 186 -21.28 -9.30 17.66
C TYR A 186 -20.61 -9.26 19.03
N ALA A 187 -19.52 -8.51 19.16
CA ALA A 187 -18.76 -8.44 20.41
C ALA A 187 -19.46 -7.61 21.51
N THR A 188 -20.17 -6.54 21.13
CA THR A 188 -20.82 -5.63 22.10
C THR A 188 -22.31 -5.91 22.25
N SER A 189 -23.06 -6.02 21.14
CA SER A 189 -24.50 -6.30 21.08
C SER A 189 -25.33 -5.62 22.19
N ASP A 190 -25.24 -4.30 22.31
CA ASP A 190 -25.58 -3.57 23.54
C ASP A 190 -26.92 -2.81 23.54
N CYS A 191 -27.74 -2.95 22.50
CA CYS A 191 -28.94 -2.11 22.35
C CYS A 191 -30.21 -2.80 21.81
N GLY A 192 -30.18 -4.12 21.64
CA GLY A 192 -31.31 -4.92 21.18
C GLY A 192 -31.59 -6.11 22.09
N GLU A 193 -32.75 -6.75 21.91
CA GLU A 193 -33.05 -8.03 22.56
C GLU A 193 -32.07 -9.10 22.10
N ILE A 194 -31.48 -9.85 23.03
CA ILE A 194 -30.55 -10.93 22.70
C ILE A 194 -31.31 -12.02 21.94
N LYS A 195 -31.05 -12.13 20.62
CA LYS A 195 -31.66 -13.09 19.73
C LYS A 195 -30.60 -13.94 19.04
N PRO A 196 -30.83 -15.26 18.87
CA PRO A 196 -29.95 -16.07 18.05
C PRO A 196 -29.91 -15.49 16.63
N ASN A 197 -28.72 -15.48 16.04
CA ASN A 197 -28.47 -15.02 14.67
C ASN A 197 -28.68 -13.51 14.41
N THR A 198 -28.82 -12.68 15.45
CA THR A 198 -28.96 -11.23 15.32
C THR A 198 -27.90 -10.51 16.16
N ALA A 199 -27.26 -9.50 15.59
CA ALA A 199 -26.29 -8.66 16.28
C ALA A 199 -26.70 -7.19 16.18
N TYR A 200 -26.40 -6.43 17.23
CA TYR A 200 -26.75 -5.02 17.34
C TYR A 200 -25.51 -4.17 17.51
N LEU A 201 -25.48 -3.00 16.85
CA LEU A 201 -24.42 -2.02 17.04
C LEU A 201 -25.04 -0.66 17.28
N ARG A 202 -24.75 -0.04 18.43
CA ARG A 202 -25.19 1.31 18.71
C ARG A 202 -24.55 2.29 17.73
N ARG A 203 -25.38 3.13 17.12
CA ARG A 203 -24.96 4.20 16.20
C ARG A 203 -24.76 5.50 16.96
N ASN A 204 -25.74 5.84 17.78
CA ASN A 204 -25.78 6.98 18.70
C ASN A 204 -26.68 6.61 19.89
N ASP A 205 -26.96 7.54 20.81
CA ASP A 205 -27.80 7.26 21.98
C ASP A 205 -29.21 6.73 21.65
N LYS A 206 -29.77 7.12 20.50
CA LYS A 206 -31.17 6.88 20.10
C LYS A 206 -31.37 5.74 19.12
N GLU A 207 -30.34 5.40 18.34
CA GLU A 207 -30.45 4.53 17.17
C GLU A 207 -29.40 3.41 17.19
N CYS A 208 -29.80 2.29 16.60
CA CYS A 208 -28.98 1.10 16.47
C CYS A 208 -29.08 0.47 15.09
N TYR A 209 -27.96 -0.08 14.64
CA TYR A 209 -27.94 -1.00 13.53
C TYR A 209 -28.31 -2.41 13.99
N ILE A 210 -29.17 -3.07 13.21
CA ILE A 210 -29.50 -4.49 13.37
C ILE A 210 -28.96 -5.27 12.16
N PHE A 211 -28.22 -6.34 12.47
CA PHE A 211 -27.70 -7.30 11.50
C PHE A 211 -28.39 -8.64 11.72
N SER A 212 -29.24 -9.06 10.78
CA SER A 212 -29.98 -10.33 10.83
C SER A 212 -30.14 -10.91 9.41
N PRO A 213 -29.48 -12.02 9.05
CA PRO A 213 -28.46 -12.74 9.83
C PRO A 213 -27.24 -11.86 10.12
N TRP A 214 -26.59 -12.05 11.28
CA TRP A 214 -25.38 -11.28 11.62
C TRP A 214 -24.22 -11.48 10.62
N PHE A 215 -24.18 -12.62 9.92
CA PHE A 215 -23.18 -12.94 8.90
C PHE A 215 -23.53 -12.48 7.47
N SER A 216 -24.76 -12.00 7.22
CA SER A 216 -25.15 -11.49 5.90
C SER A 216 -24.38 -10.21 5.59
N LEU A 217 -23.93 -9.97 4.35
CA LEU A 217 -23.25 -8.74 3.92
C LEU A 217 -24.21 -7.61 3.49
N GLU A 218 -25.51 -7.80 3.71
CA GLU A 218 -26.52 -6.79 3.39
C GLU A 218 -26.38 -5.52 4.24
N LYS A 219 -26.98 -4.41 3.78
CA LYS A 219 -27.01 -3.18 4.58
C LYS A 219 -27.80 -3.40 5.88
N PRO A 220 -27.29 -2.95 7.03
CA PRO A 220 -28.03 -3.05 8.28
C PRO A 220 -29.30 -2.21 8.24
N LYS A 221 -30.33 -2.64 8.97
CA LYS A 221 -31.51 -1.81 9.21
C LYS A 221 -31.26 -0.93 10.43
N ILE A 222 -31.91 0.24 10.49
CA ILE A 222 -31.85 1.14 11.64
C ILE A 222 -33.09 0.89 12.50
N ILE A 223 -32.90 0.75 13.81
CA ILE A 223 -33.95 0.63 14.81
C ILE A 223 -33.71 1.62 15.94
N LEU A 224 -34.75 1.94 16.70
CA LEU A 224 -34.61 2.72 17.94
C LEU A 224 -33.94 1.88 19.03
N SER A 225 -33.07 2.53 19.80
CA SER A 225 -32.37 1.96 20.95
C SER A 225 -33.37 1.59 22.05
N ILE A 226 -33.19 0.41 22.68
CA ILE A 226 -34.05 -0.03 23.78
C ILE A 226 -33.73 0.73 25.08
N LYS A 227 -32.60 1.44 25.18
CA LYS A 227 -32.24 2.20 26.39
C LYS A 227 -33.22 3.32 26.76
N ASP A 228 -34.07 3.74 25.82
CA ASP A 228 -35.11 4.77 26.01
C ASP A 228 -36.53 4.18 26.22
N LYS A 229 -36.65 2.87 26.51
CA LYS A 229 -37.89 2.20 26.92
C LYS A 229 -37.77 1.62 28.33
#